data_AF-A0A8X8CJD5-F1
#
_entry.id   AF-A0A8X8CJD5-F1
#
_cell.length_a   1.000
_cell.length_b   1.000
_cell.length_c   1.000
_cell.angle_alpha   90.00
_cell.angle_beta   90.00
_cell.angle_gamma   90.00
#
_symmetry.space_group_name_H-M   'P 1'
#
loop_
_entity.id
_entity.type
_entity.pdbx_description
1 polymer ?
#
loop_
_entity_poly.entity_id
_entity_poly.type
_entity_poly.pdbx_seq_one_letter_code
_entity_poly.pdbx_strand_id
1 'polypeptide(L)'
;MVVKAGMNNSDNGTGPLPRCIVLDIEGTTTPIIFVADVLFPYAHDNVGRHLSATYETVETHDDIKLLRTQVEDDLKQGIDGAVPIPTDDAGKEEGHIWRTGYENNELEGVVYGDVPEALEKWHA
;
A
#
# COMPACT_ATOMS: atom_id res chain seq x y z
N MET A 1 54.45 9.19 -4.93
CA MET A 1 54.43 10.59 -5.43
C MET A 1 53.67 11.41 -4.41
N VAL A 2 54.36 12.34 -3.75
CA VAL A 2 53.80 13.21 -2.71
C VAL A 2 53.28 14.48 -3.36
N VAL A 3 52.04 14.86 -3.06
CA VAL A 3 51.50 16.23 -3.24
C VAL A 3 50.64 16.53 -2.00
N LYS A 4 51.25 16.90 -0.87
CA LYS A 4 51.46 18.28 -0.37
C LYS A 4 50.15 19.10 -0.34
N ALA A 5 49.39 18.96 0.75
CA ALA A 5 48.36 19.93 1.13
C ALA A 5 49.07 21.22 1.54
N GLY A 6 48.91 22.27 0.75
CA GLY A 6 49.39 23.60 1.08
C GLY A 6 48.61 24.16 2.26
N MET A 7 49.29 24.41 3.38
CA MET A 7 48.82 25.34 4.41
C MET A 7 48.86 26.75 3.84
N ASN A 8 47.73 27.22 3.32
CA ASN A 8 47.49 28.64 3.16
C ASN A 8 46.62 29.08 4.34
N ASN A 9 47.30 29.55 5.38
CA ASN A 9 46.68 30.29 6.46
C ASN A 9 46.23 31.64 5.88
N SER A 10 44.95 31.80 5.63
CA SER A 10 44.37 33.06 5.18
C SER A 10 42.99 33.20 5.81
N ASP A 11 42.98 34.01 6.87
CA ASP A 11 41.83 34.73 7.39
C ASP A 11 40.61 33.88 7.78
N ASN A 12 40.61 33.40 9.03
CA ASN A 12 39.42 32.86 9.68
C ASN A 12 38.44 34.02 9.99
N GLY A 13 37.88 34.62 8.95
CA GLY A 13 36.70 35.47 9.06
C GLY A 13 35.55 34.59 9.53
N THR A 14 35.27 34.59 10.83
CA THR A 14 34.05 34.00 11.39
C THR A 14 32.87 34.86 10.96
N GLY A 15 32.43 34.67 9.71
CA GLY A 15 31.12 35.14 9.26
C GLY A 15 30.03 34.58 10.19
N PRO A 16 28.89 35.27 10.32
CA PRO A 16 27.82 34.81 11.20
C PRO A 16 27.41 33.39 10.82
N LEU A 17 27.38 32.49 11.81
CA LEU A 17 26.94 31.11 11.61
C LEU A 17 25.52 31.10 11.00
N PRO A 18 25.23 30.16 10.09
CA PRO A 18 23.89 30.05 9.51
C PRO A 18 22.85 29.87 10.61
N ARG A 19 21.78 30.65 10.54
CA ARG A 19 20.69 30.62 11.53
C ARG A 19 19.79 29.38 11.43
N CYS A 20 19.82 28.72 10.28
CA CYS A 20 19.04 27.52 9.98
C CYS A 20 19.81 26.64 9.00
N ILE A 21 19.67 25.33 9.13
CA ILE A 21 20.17 24.34 8.18
C ILE A 21 18.96 23.49 7.77
N VAL A 22 18.74 23.38 6.46
CA VAL A 22 17.76 22.46 5.88
C VAL A 22 18.52 21.22 5.46
N LEU A 23 18.06 20.06 5.92
CA LEU A 23 18.67 18.78 5.62
C LEU A 23 17.68 17.92 4.87
N ASP A 24 18.19 17.29 3.82
CA ASP A 24 17.50 16.24 3.11
C ASP A 24 17.63 14.88 3.85
N ILE A 25 16.81 13.90 3.49
CA ILE A 25 16.76 12.59 4.15
C ILE A 25 17.62 11.58 3.40
N GLU A 26 17.16 11.11 2.24
CA GLU A 26 17.77 9.98 1.53
C GLU A 26 19.10 10.35 0.86
N GLY A 27 20.15 9.60 1.17
CA GLY A 27 21.51 9.91 0.70
C GLY A 27 22.16 11.11 1.41
N THR A 28 21.44 11.84 2.26
CA THR A 28 21.98 12.98 3.03
C THR A 28 22.10 12.67 4.52
N THR A 29 21.00 12.43 5.22
CA THR A 29 21.01 12.07 6.65
C THR A 29 20.77 10.57 6.88
N THR A 30 20.14 9.90 5.92
CA THR A 30 19.83 8.47 5.95
C THR A 30 20.39 7.78 4.70
N PRO A 31 21.06 6.61 4.81
CA PRO A 31 21.55 5.89 3.63
C PRO A 31 20.41 5.62 2.63
N ILE A 32 20.62 5.94 1.37
CA ILE A 32 19.63 5.68 0.31
C ILE A 32 19.24 4.19 0.25
N ILE A 33 20.21 3.29 0.50
CA ILE A 33 19.99 1.85 0.56
C ILE A 33 19.04 1.44 1.70
N PHE A 34 18.96 2.20 2.79
CA PHE A 34 18.05 1.87 3.88
C PHE A 34 16.60 2.16 3.47
N VAL A 35 16.37 3.24 2.74
CA VAL A 35 15.04 3.55 2.20
C VAL A 35 14.63 2.50 1.17
N ALA A 36 15.52 2.22 0.20
CA ALA A 36 15.25 1.30 -0.90
C ALA A 36 15.12 -0.16 -0.47
N ASP A 37 16.03 -0.65 0.39
CA ASP A 37 16.14 -2.08 0.70
C ASP A 37 15.46 -2.46 2.03
N VAL A 38 15.01 -1.48 2.83
CA VAL A 38 14.35 -1.74 4.12
C VAL A 38 12.97 -1.11 4.20
N LEU A 39 12.84 0.21 4.00
CA LEU A 39 11.56 0.89 4.22
C LEU A 39 10.50 0.51 3.17
N PHE A 40 10.85 0.50 1.88
CA PHE A 40 9.88 0.10 0.84
C PHE A 40 9.47 -1.38 0.94
N PRO A 41 10.40 -2.35 1.10
CA PRO A 41 10.01 -3.74 1.32
C PRO A 41 9.14 -3.93 2.56
N TYR A 42 9.47 -3.24 3.66
CA TYR A 42 8.63 -3.29 4.86
C TYR A 42 7.21 -2.79 4.59
N ALA A 43 7.03 -1.66 3.88
CA ALA A 43 5.69 -1.17 3.55
C ALA A 43 4.92 -2.18 2.70
N HIS A 44 5.55 -2.70 1.64
CA HIS A 44 4.95 -3.69 0.73
C HIS A 44 4.52 -4.96 1.48
N ASP A 45 5.38 -5.52 2.33
CA ASP A 45 5.12 -6.79 3.01
C ASP A 45 4.08 -6.67 4.14
N ASN A 46 3.79 -5.45 4.59
CA ASN A 46 2.88 -5.19 5.71
C ASN A 46 1.57 -4.52 5.31
N VAL A 47 1.44 -3.99 4.07
CA VAL A 47 0.26 -3.24 3.62
C VAL A 47 -1.04 -4.04 3.76
N GLY A 48 -1.05 -5.32 3.38
CA GLY A 48 -2.25 -6.15 3.47
C GLY A 48 -2.75 -6.34 4.89
N ARG A 49 -1.83 -6.55 5.85
CA ARG A 49 -2.18 -6.68 7.27
C ARG A 49 -2.64 -5.35 7.86
N HIS A 50 -1.98 -4.26 7.47
CA HIS A 50 -2.35 -2.92 7.93
C HIS A 50 -3.78 -2.59 7.48
N LEU A 51 -4.06 -2.70 6.17
CA LEU A 51 -5.39 -2.48 5.62
C LEU A 51 -6.44 -3.37 6.29
N SER A 52 -6.14 -4.65 6.52
CA SER A 52 -7.08 -5.56 7.21
C SER A 52 -7.38 -5.13 8.65
N ALA A 53 -6.39 -4.58 9.36
CA ALA A 53 -6.53 -4.18 10.75
C ALA A 53 -7.18 -2.80 10.91
N THR A 54 -7.02 -1.91 9.93
CA THR A 54 -7.44 -0.51 10.01
C THR A 54 -8.56 -0.15 9.04
N TYR A 55 -9.09 -1.11 8.28
CA TYR A 55 -10.08 -0.87 7.23
C TYR A 55 -11.23 0.04 7.70
N GLU A 56 -11.82 -0.28 8.85
CA GLU A 56 -12.97 0.45 9.42
C GLU A 56 -12.65 1.86 9.94
N THR A 57 -11.38 2.30 9.89
CA THR A 57 -10.98 3.62 10.36
C THR A 57 -11.24 4.68 9.29
N VAL A 58 -11.58 5.90 9.73
CA VAL A 58 -11.80 7.03 8.83
C VAL A 58 -10.54 7.35 8.02
N GLU A 59 -9.37 7.28 8.66
CA GLU A 59 -8.07 7.54 8.03
C GLU A 59 -7.81 6.57 6.85
N THR A 60 -7.97 5.26 7.08
CA THR A 60 -7.78 4.26 6.01
C THR A 60 -8.81 4.40 4.88
N HIS A 61 -10.07 4.72 5.20
CA HIS A 61 -11.07 4.99 4.16
C HIS A 61 -10.74 6.23 3.32
N ASP A 62 -10.25 7.31 3.95
CA ASP A 62 -9.84 8.53 3.25
C ASP A 62 -8.63 8.25 2.33
N ASP A 63 -7.64 7.47 2.80
CA ASP A 63 -6.50 7.05 1.98
C ASP A 63 -6.94 6.22 0.77
N ILE A 64 -7.82 5.23 0.96
CA ILE A 64 -8.35 4.40 -0.14
C ILE A 64 -9.11 5.27 -1.16
N LYS A 65 -9.86 6.27 -0.69
CA LYS A 65 -10.58 7.20 -1.57
C LYS A 65 -9.61 8.03 -2.43
N LEU A 66 -8.50 8.49 -1.85
CA LEU A 66 -7.45 9.19 -2.61
C LEU A 66 -6.81 8.26 -3.65
N LEU A 67 -6.49 7.02 -3.27
CA LEU A 67 -5.94 6.02 -4.19
C LEU A 67 -6.89 5.72 -5.35
N ARG A 68 -8.20 5.55 -5.09
CA ARG A 68 -9.23 5.39 -6.13
C ARG A 68 -9.22 6.57 -7.12
N THR A 69 -9.18 7.80 -6.59
CA THR A 69 -9.16 9.02 -7.40
C THR A 69 -7.92 9.09 -8.29
N GLN A 70 -6.73 8.79 -7.74
CA GLN A 70 -5.49 8.79 -8.50
C GLN A 70 -5.51 7.74 -9.62
N VAL A 71 -5.97 6.52 -9.33
CA VAL A 71 -6.08 5.45 -10.32
C VAL A 71 -7.02 5.82 -11.47
N GLU A 72 -8.14 6.49 -11.19
CA GLU A 72 -9.03 6.98 -12.25
C GLU A 72 -8.33 7.97 -13.18
N ASP A 73 -7.49 8.85 -12.64
CA ASP A 73 -6.73 9.80 -13.43
C ASP A 73 -5.59 9.13 -14.22
N ASP A 74 -4.93 8.13 -13.64
CA ASP A 74 -3.92 7.32 -14.32
C ASP A 74 -4.53 6.53 -15.50
N LEU A 75 -5.73 5.98 -15.30
CA LEU A 75 -6.49 5.30 -16.36
C LEU A 75 -6.89 6.26 -17.49
N LYS A 76 -7.32 7.49 -17.17
CA LYS A 76 -7.62 8.52 -18.18
C LYS A 76 -6.39 8.94 -18.97
N GLN A 77 -5.23 8.95 -18.32
CA GLN A 77 -3.94 9.27 -18.94
C GLN A 77 -3.32 8.10 -19.70
N GLY A 78 -3.89 6.89 -19.58
CA GLY A 78 -3.39 5.69 -20.24
C GLY A 78 -2.05 5.21 -19.66
N ILE A 79 -1.83 5.41 -18.36
CA ILE A 79 -0.64 4.92 -17.66
C ILE A 79 -0.67 3.38 -17.64
N ASP A 80 0.41 2.77 -18.09
CA ASP A 80 0.54 1.31 -18.12
C ASP A 80 0.59 0.74 -16.70
N GLY A 81 -0.17 -0.32 -16.45
CA GLY A 81 -0.27 -0.98 -15.14
C GLY A 81 -1.31 -0.39 -14.16
N ALA A 82 -2.05 0.65 -14.53
CA ALA A 82 -3.16 1.15 -13.69
C ALA A 82 -4.31 0.14 -13.64
N VAL A 83 -4.75 -0.23 -12.42
CA VAL A 83 -5.85 -1.19 -12.20
C VAL A 83 -6.91 -0.54 -11.31
N PRO A 84 -8.19 -0.49 -11.74
CA PRO A 84 -9.26 0.12 -10.96
C PRO A 84 -9.45 -0.58 -9.61
N ILE A 85 -9.57 0.22 -8.55
CA ILE A 85 -9.85 -0.27 -7.20
C ILE A 85 -11.38 -0.38 -7.04
N PRO A 86 -11.93 -1.57 -6.73
CA PRO A 86 -13.38 -1.75 -6.56
C PRO A 86 -13.97 -0.86 -5.46
N THR A 87 -15.24 -0.51 -5.60
CA THR A 87 -16.01 0.14 -4.53
C THR A 87 -16.39 -0.87 -3.45
N ASP A 88 -16.75 -0.38 -2.27
CA ASP A 88 -17.13 -1.24 -1.13
C ASP A 88 -18.41 -2.04 -1.41
N ASP A 89 -19.17 -1.65 -2.43
CA ASP A 89 -20.39 -2.32 -2.89
C ASP A 89 -20.16 -3.28 -4.06
N ALA A 90 -18.93 -3.36 -4.59
CA ALA A 90 -18.61 -4.27 -5.68
C ALA A 90 -18.93 -5.73 -5.27
N GLY A 91 -19.73 -6.41 -6.09
CA GLY A 91 -20.18 -7.78 -5.84
C GLY A 91 -21.37 -7.93 -4.87
N LYS A 92 -21.83 -6.86 -4.20
CA LYS A 92 -23.03 -6.96 -3.34
C LYS A 92 -24.30 -7.24 -4.15
N GLU A 93 -24.42 -6.62 -5.33
CA GLU A 93 -25.55 -6.85 -6.24
C GLU A 93 -25.62 -8.31 -6.69
N GLU A 94 -24.48 -8.90 -7.04
CA GLU A 94 -24.36 -10.31 -7.42
C GLU A 94 -24.80 -11.23 -6.27
N GLY A 95 -24.36 -10.91 -5.03
CA GLY A 95 -24.81 -11.61 -3.83
C GLY A 95 -26.33 -11.52 -3.59
N HIS A 96 -26.95 -10.37 -3.87
CA HIS A 96 -28.41 -10.21 -3.78
C HIS A 96 -29.16 -10.99 -4.86
N ILE A 97 -28.62 -11.03 -6.09
CA ILE A 97 -29.17 -11.82 -7.19
C ILE A 97 -29.13 -13.31 -6.83
N TRP A 98 -27.97 -13.81 -6.38
CA TRP A 98 -27.85 -15.21 -5.96
C TRP A 98 -28.77 -15.55 -4.79
N ARG A 99 -28.85 -14.69 -3.78
CA ARG A 99 -29.77 -14.88 -2.64
C ARG A 99 -31.20 -15.05 -3.12
N THR A 100 -31.67 -14.14 -3.98
CA THR A 100 -33.02 -14.19 -4.56
C THR A 100 -33.26 -15.51 -5.31
N GLY A 101 -32.29 -15.94 -6.14
CA GLY A 101 -32.39 -17.20 -6.87
C GLY A 101 -32.48 -18.42 -5.97
N TYR A 102 -31.72 -18.46 -4.87
CA TYR A 102 -31.82 -19.53 -3.86
C TYR A 102 -33.15 -19.48 -3.10
N GLU A 103 -33.60 -18.31 -2.66
CA GLU A 103 -34.87 -18.14 -1.92
C GLU A 103 -36.09 -18.49 -2.77
N ASN A 104 -36.05 -18.21 -4.08
CA ASN A 104 -37.12 -18.54 -5.02
C ASN A 104 -37.06 -19.99 -5.55
N ASN A 105 -36.08 -20.80 -5.14
CA ASN A 105 -35.81 -22.14 -5.68
C ASN A 105 -35.53 -22.16 -7.20
N GLU A 106 -34.99 -21.06 -7.73
CA GLU A 106 -34.48 -20.98 -9.11
C GLU A 106 -33.05 -21.50 -9.20
N LEU A 107 -32.31 -21.46 -8.09
CA LEU A 107 -30.95 -21.97 -7.93
C LEU A 107 -30.93 -23.08 -6.88
N GLU A 108 -30.19 -24.16 -7.18
CA GLU A 108 -29.92 -25.25 -6.24
C GLU A 108 -28.41 -25.37 -6.01
N GLY A 109 -28.03 -25.50 -4.73
CA GLY A 109 -26.64 -25.68 -4.35
C GLY A 109 -26.19 -27.11 -4.64
N VAL A 110 -25.41 -27.31 -5.70
CA VAL A 110 -24.85 -28.63 -6.01
C VAL A 110 -23.55 -28.82 -5.25
N VAL A 111 -23.52 -29.83 -4.38
CA VAL A 111 -22.32 -30.27 -3.65
C VAL A 111 -21.87 -31.63 -4.17
N TYR A 112 -20.56 -31.90 -4.15
CA TYR A 112 -20.05 -33.23 -4.47
C TYR A 112 -20.53 -34.25 -3.42
N GLY A 113 -20.75 -35.50 -3.84
CA GLY A 113 -21.42 -36.52 -3.02
C GLY A 113 -20.67 -36.90 -1.73
N ASP A 114 -19.37 -36.65 -1.68
CA ASP A 114 -18.48 -36.89 -0.53
C ASP A 114 -18.43 -35.72 0.47
N VAL A 115 -18.87 -34.53 0.06
CA VAL A 115 -18.78 -33.31 0.88
C VAL A 115 -19.65 -33.37 2.14
N PRO A 116 -20.91 -33.84 2.12
CA PRO A 116 -21.74 -33.91 3.33
C PRO A 116 -21.10 -34.75 4.44
N GLU A 117 -20.56 -35.92 4.09
CA GLU A 117 -19.89 -36.82 5.05
C GLU A 117 -18.61 -36.18 5.62
N ALA A 118 -17.85 -35.46 4.79
CA ALA A 118 -16.67 -34.73 5.25
C ALA A 118 -17.02 -33.63 6.27
N LEU A 119 -18.09 -32.85 6.00
CA LEU A 119 -18.53 -31.78 6.88
C LEU A 119 -19.02 -32.31 8.25
N GLU A 120 -19.76 -33.42 8.27
CA GLU A 120 -20.19 -34.07 9.52
C GLU A 120 -18.99 -34.52 10.37
N LYS A 121 -17.95 -35.09 9.74
CA LYS A 121 -16.74 -35.52 10.43
C LYS A 121 -15.92 -34.36 11.00
N TRP A 122 -15.87 -33.21 10.32
CA TRP A 122 -15.10 -32.05 10.77
C TRP A 122 -15.78 -31.27 11.89
N HIS A 123 -17.10 -31.44 12.06
CA HIS A 123 -17.86 -30.84 13.14
C HIS A 123 -17.85 -31.64 14.45
N ALA A 124 -17.34 -32.88 14.44
CA ALA A 124 -17.24 -33.79 15.59
C ALA A 124 -15.90 -33.65 16.32
#